data_AF-A0A1T4ZM15-F1
#
_entry.id   AF-A0A1T4ZM15-F1
#
_cell.length_a   1.000
_cell.length_b   1.000
_cell.length_c   1.000
_cell.angle_alpha   90.00
_cell.angle_beta   90.00
_cell.angle_gamma   90.00
#
_symmetry.space_group_name_H-M   'P 1'
#
loop_
_entity.id
_entity.type
_entity.pdbx_description
1 polymer ?
#
loop_
_entity_poly.entity_id
_entity_poly.type
_entity_poly.pdbx_seq_one_letter_code
_entity_poly.pdbx_strand_id
1 'polypeptide(L)' 'MEPKFQGLKAADIIYNSATGGLFYNQNGTVADFLIRGQFLTLTNKPALTASQFLIQA' A
#
# COMPACT_ATOMS: atom_id res chain seq x y z
N MET A 1 -26.96 -5.15 -20.17
CA MET A 1 -26.39 -4.22 -19.16
C MET A 1 -24.89 -4.47 -19.17
N GLU A 2 -24.07 -3.50 -19.55
CA GLU A 2 -22.62 -3.67 -19.48
C GLU A 2 -22.14 -3.64 -18.03
N PRO A 3 -21.16 -4.49 -17.64
CA PRO A 3 -20.53 -4.37 -16.34
C PRO A 3 -19.75 -3.05 -16.29
N LYS A 4 -20.21 -2.12 -15.46
CA LYS A 4 -19.37 -0.99 -15.03
C LYS A 4 -18.26 -1.58 -14.16
N PHE A 5 -17.05 -1.70 -14.71
CA PHE A 5 -15.86 -1.80 -13.90
C PHE A 5 -15.79 -0.53 -13.05
N GLN A 6 -16.27 -0.60 -11.81
CA GLN A 6 -15.93 0.39 -10.81
C GLN A 6 -14.41 0.30 -10.71
N GLY A 7 -13.71 1.32 -11.22
CA GLY A 7 -12.26 1.30 -11.37
C GLY A 7 -11.64 0.76 -10.09
N LEU A 8 -10.89 -0.34 -10.21
CA LEU A 8 -10.16 -0.91 -9.09
C LEU A 8 -9.36 0.24 -8.48
N LYS A 9 -9.69 0.64 -7.24
CA LYS A 9 -8.91 1.69 -6.57
C LYS A 9 -7.47 1.21 -6.55
N ALA A 10 -6.54 2.06 -6.99
CA ALA A 10 -5.13 1.71 -7.01
C ALA A 10 -4.72 1.23 -5.61
N ALA A 11 -3.91 0.17 -5.56
CA ALA A 11 -3.39 -0.31 -4.31
C ALA A 11 -2.38 0.70 -3.74
N ASP A 12 -2.51 1.04 -2.45
CA ASP A 12 -1.59 1.95 -1.79
C ASP A 12 -0.53 1.16 -1.01
N ILE A 13 0.72 1.61 -1.11
CA ILE A 13 1.78 1.22 -0.20
C ILE A 13 1.93 2.34 0.84
N ILE A 14 1.87 1.99 2.13
CA ILE A 14 2.14 2.93 3.22
C ILE A 14 3.47 2.60 3.87
N TYR A 15 4.29 3.63 4.07
CA TYR A 15 5.54 3.56 4.79
C TYR A 15 5.47 4.32 6.12
N ASN A 16 5.73 3.62 7.22
CA ASN A 16 5.95 4.23 8.54
C ASN A 16 7.45 4.46 8.73
N SER A 17 7.91 5.70 8.54
CA SER A 17 9.33 6.05 8.68
C SER A 17 9.87 5.96 10.12
N ALA A 18 9.00 6.01 11.13
CA ALA A 18 9.42 5.85 12.53
C ALA A 18 9.79 4.40 12.85
N THR A 19 9.05 3.44 12.31
CA THR A 19 9.26 2.00 12.58
C THR A 19 9.98 1.27 11.45
N GLY A 20 10.01 1.83 10.25
CA GLY A 20 10.46 1.17 9.03
C GLY A 20 9.41 0.26 8.37
N GLY A 21 8.18 0.22 8.90
CA GLY A 21 7.14 -0.71 8.42
C GLY A 21 6.55 -0.32 7.07
N LEU A 22 6.42 -1.30 6.17
CA LEU A 22 5.74 -1.19 4.89
C LEU A 22 4.46 -2.03 4.90
N PHE A 23 3.37 -1.42 4.46
CA PHE A 23 2.02 -1.94 4.55
C PHE A 23 1.32 -1.86 3.20
N TYR A 24 0.58 -2.90 2.83
CA TYR A 24 -0.22 -2.93 1.61
C TYR A 24 -1.70 -2.66 1.93
N ASN A 25 -2.34 -1.79 1.15
CA ASN A 25 -3.79 -1.57 1.18
C ASN A 25 -4.40 -2.13 -0.10
N GLN A 26 -5.15 -3.23 0.02
CA GLN A 26 -5.84 -3.80 -1.13
C GLN A 26 -7.08 -2.97 -1.46
N ASN A 27 -7.01 -2.22 -2.56
CA ASN A 27 -8.12 -1.60 -3.29
C ASN A 27 -9.16 -0.82 -2.45
N GLY A 28 -8.77 -0.23 -1.31
CA GLY A 28 -9.65 0.58 -0.48
C GLY A 28 -10.88 -0.15 0.08
N THR A 29 -10.85 -1.48 0.11
CA THR A 29 -12.02 -2.32 0.44
C THR A 29 -12.23 -2.57 1.94
N VAL A 30 -11.27 -2.17 2.80
CA VAL A 30 -11.39 -2.35 4.26
C VAL A 30 -11.16 -1.01 4.95
N ALA A 31 -12.19 -0.51 5.63
CA ALA A 31 -12.19 0.78 6.31
C ALA A 31 -11.20 0.86 7.49
N ASP A 32 -10.73 -0.29 7.97
CA ASP A 32 -9.96 -0.37 9.21
C ASP A 32 -8.48 -0.54 8.92
N PHE A 33 -7.75 0.53 9.20
CA PHE A 33 -6.28 0.65 9.17
C PHE A 33 -5.54 -0.46 9.94
N LEU A 34 -6.25 -1.21 10.80
CA LEU A 34 -5.76 -2.25 11.70
C LEU A 34 -5.55 -3.62 11.05
N ILE A 35 -6.04 -3.87 9.83
CA ILE A 35 -5.74 -5.10 9.06
C ILE A 35 -4.82 -4.78 7.86
N ARG A 36 -3.95 -3.79 8.02
CA ARG A 36 -2.87 -3.57 7.06
C ARG A 36 -1.84 -4.66 7.28
N GLY A 37 -1.84 -5.68 6.41
CA GLY A 37 -0.81 -6.71 6.40
C GLY A 37 0.55 -6.04 6.20
N GLN A 38 1.31 -5.90 7.29
CA GLN A 38 2.70 -5.49 7.19
C GLN A 38 3.43 -6.58 6.44
N PHE A 39 4.08 -6.22 5.34
CA PHE A 39 4.78 -7.19 4.50
C PHE A 39 6.31 -7.03 4.58
N LEU A 40 6.80 -5.91 5.10
CA LEU A 40 8.24 -5.67 5.24
C LEU A 40 8.55 -4.68 6.38
N THR A 41 9.75 -4.81 6.96
CA THR A 41 10.35 -3.84 7.89
C THR A 41 11.73 -3.43 7.36
N LEU A 42 11.93 -2.16 7.03
CA LEU A 42 13.22 -1.60 6.65
C LEU A 42 13.97 -1.11 7.90
N THR A 43 15.01 -1.85 8.31
CA THR A 43 15.76 -1.58 9.55
C THR A 43 16.55 -0.26 9.51
N ASN A 44 17.05 0.12 8.34
CA ASN A 44 17.80 1.35 8.08
C ASN A 44 16.91 2.60 7.89
N LYS A 45 15.59 2.44 7.87
CA LYS A 45 14.58 3.51 7.80
C LYS A 45 14.90 4.63 6.79
N PRO A 46 15.08 4.32 5.49
CA PRO A 46 15.45 5.31 4.50
C PRO A 46 14.32 6.30 4.25
N ALA A 47 14.65 7.51 3.80
CA ALA A 47 13.66 8.43 3.25
C ALA A 47 13.14 7.87 1.91
N LEU A 48 11.88 7.45 1.89
CA LEU A 48 11.24 6.91 0.70
C LEU A 48 10.34 7.94 0.02
N THR A 49 10.29 7.86 -1.31
CA THR A 49 9.46 8.65 -2.20
C THR A 49 8.67 7.71 -3.11
N ALA A 50 7.51 8.16 -3.59
CA ALA A 50 6.63 7.33 -4.43
C ALA A 50 7.34 6.82 -5.71
N SER A 51 8.29 7.59 -6.27
CA SER A 51 9.06 7.21 -7.47
C SER A 51 9.98 6.01 -7.28
N GLN A 52 10.22 5.58 -6.05
CA GLN A 52 11.04 4.39 -5.75
C GLN A 52 10.23 3.09 -5.75
N PHE A 53 8.92 3.16 -5.98
CA PHE A 53 8.04 2.00 -6.07
C PHE A 53 7.59 1.77 -7.51
N LEU A 54 7.75 0.54 -7.99
CA LEU A 54 7.18 0.07 -9.24
C LEU A 54 6.08 -0.95 -8.90
N ILE A 55 4.85 -0.69 -9.34
CA ILE A 55 3.76 -1.66 -9.29
C ILE A 55 3.76 -2.41 -10.61
N GLN A 56 3.96 -3.73 -10.56
CA GLN A 56 3.95 -4.60 -11.73
C GLN A 56 2.82 -5.63 -11.61
N ALA A 57 2.17 -5.92 -12.73
CA ALA A 57 1.10 -6.92 -12.85
C ALA A 57 1.66 -8.34 -13.05
#